data_AF-A0A183FKQ2-F1
#
_entry.id   AF-A0A183FKQ2-F1
#
_cell.length_a   1.000
_cell.length_b   1.000
_cell.length_c   1.000
_cell.angle_alpha   90.00
_cell.angle_beta   90.00
_cell.angle_gamma   90.00
#
_symmetry.space_group_name_H-M   'P 1'
#
loop_
_entity.id
_entity.type
_entity.pdbx_description
1 polymer ?
#
loop_
_entity_poly.entity_id
_entity_poly.type
_entity_poly.pdbx_seq_one_letter_code
_entity_poly.pdbx_strand_id
1 'polypeptide(L)'
;MVNGPQLNGTVPKSKDQDMSTTTLSTIAVRAGEHASIVVALLKSVGFLELRIDEMKPGVLEIGEGARETANLLSIHDDLLKRLAVGFRIFLGSRQLKVFRFSQPVDLSTFLAFTFPPAGFQDKEDQVTALLTRTENLSSEKEAREAIVYEDMATCLKEAWRGLQKQLVLRGYLLRETLTFHRLVEHHERVVDETTKALQISMRTENGHDAASASKKTDQLMNEAVSTKPTLDLIDTTAEAMDVGSSVIAQIRALGPIADNPERDQQMLASCVLIEKNMLR
;
A
#
# COMPACT_ATOMS: atom_id res chain seq x y z
N MET A 1 55.50 -34.90 -44.43
CA MET A 1 54.76 -33.67 -44.79
C MET A 1 53.30 -34.11 -44.96
N VAL A 2 52.29 -33.69 -44.21
CA VAL A 2 52.05 -32.47 -43.40
C VAL A 2 51.02 -32.81 -42.30
N ASN A 3 51.21 -32.26 -41.11
CA ASN A 3 50.25 -32.19 -40.00
C ASN A 3 49.14 -31.15 -40.30
N GLY A 4 47.91 -31.39 -39.86
CA GLY A 4 46.87 -30.36 -39.72
C GLY A 4 45.69 -30.85 -38.86
N PRO A 5 45.12 -30.04 -37.94
CA PRO A 5 44.58 -30.53 -36.67
C PRO A 5 43.08 -30.79 -36.65
N GLN A 6 42.67 -31.70 -35.76
CA GLN A 6 41.30 -31.84 -35.27
C GLN A 6 40.82 -30.53 -34.63
N LEU A 7 39.71 -29.98 -35.10
CA LEU A 7 38.94 -28.99 -34.36
C LEU A 7 37.89 -29.70 -33.52
N ASN A 8 38.31 -30.09 -32.32
CA ASN A 8 37.45 -30.54 -31.25
C ASN A 8 36.80 -29.29 -30.62
N GLY A 9 35.67 -28.87 -31.16
CA GLY A 9 34.88 -27.76 -30.64
C GLY A 9 34.05 -28.19 -29.44
N THR A 10 34.69 -28.42 -28.29
CA THR A 10 33.99 -28.41 -27.01
C THR A 10 33.49 -26.99 -26.76
N VAL A 11 32.23 -26.73 -27.09
CA VAL A 11 31.50 -25.59 -26.53
C VAL A 11 31.52 -25.78 -25.02
N PRO A 12 32.13 -24.88 -24.23
CA PRO A 12 31.97 -24.95 -22.79
C PRO A 12 30.48 -24.74 -22.52
N LYS A 13 29.82 -25.78 -22.01
CA LYS A 13 28.51 -25.64 -21.38
C LYS A 13 28.68 -24.54 -20.34
N SER A 14 28.12 -23.36 -20.61
CA SER A 14 27.85 -22.37 -19.58
C SER A 14 27.18 -23.12 -18.44
N LYS A 15 27.76 -23.06 -17.24
CA LYS A 15 27.06 -23.47 -16.04
C LYS A 15 25.82 -22.57 -15.96
N ASP A 16 24.68 -23.09 -16.37
CA ASP A 16 23.40 -22.65 -15.80
C ASP A 16 23.53 -22.91 -14.30
N GLN A 17 23.99 -21.91 -13.56
CA GLN A 17 23.68 -21.82 -12.15
C GLN A 17 22.16 -21.67 -12.11
N ASP A 18 21.47 -22.76 -11.78
CA ASP A 18 20.06 -22.74 -11.43
C ASP A 18 19.83 -21.56 -10.48
N MET A 19 19.13 -20.53 -10.96
CA MET A 19 18.72 -19.39 -10.16
C MET A 19 17.63 -19.85 -9.19
N SER A 20 18.04 -20.55 -8.14
CA SER A 20 17.13 -21.08 -7.12
C SER A 20 16.83 -19.99 -6.10
N THR A 21 15.57 -19.52 -6.08
CA THR A 21 15.05 -18.70 -5.00
C THR A 21 14.67 -19.61 -3.83
N THR A 22 15.21 -19.35 -2.64
CA THR A 22 14.89 -20.08 -1.42
C THR A 22 14.22 -19.16 -0.40
N THR A 23 13.10 -19.58 0.17
CA THR A 23 12.48 -18.89 1.31
C THR A 23 13.33 -19.12 2.56
N LEU A 24 13.88 -18.05 3.12
CA LEU A 24 14.72 -18.10 4.32
C LEU A 24 13.89 -18.02 5.60
N SER A 25 12.81 -17.25 5.57
CA SER A 25 11.95 -17.04 6.73
C SER A 25 10.58 -16.53 6.31
N THR A 26 9.62 -16.66 7.23
CA THR A 26 8.26 -16.15 7.07
C THR A 26 7.84 -15.44 8.35
N ILE A 27 7.32 -14.23 8.20
CA ILE A 27 6.68 -13.46 9.27
C ILE A 27 5.18 -13.51 9.01
N ALA A 28 4.45 -14.23 9.85
CA ALA A 28 3.00 -14.29 9.79
C ALA A 28 2.41 -13.49 10.96
N VAL A 29 1.58 -12.50 10.62
CA VAL A 29 0.87 -11.65 11.57
C VAL A 29 -0.63 -11.81 11.36
N ARG A 30 -1.39 -11.97 12.45
CA ARG A 30 -2.85 -11.99 12.42
C ARG A 30 -3.41 -10.86 13.29
N ALA A 31 -4.46 -10.23 12.80
CA ALA A 31 -5.27 -9.22 13.49
C ALA A 31 -6.73 -9.68 13.49
N GLY A 32 -7.16 -10.37 14.54
CA GLY A 32 -8.50 -10.98 14.59
C GLY A 32 -8.66 -12.21 13.69
N GLU A 33 -9.91 -12.55 13.36
CA GLU A 33 -10.27 -13.81 12.70
C GLU A 33 -10.10 -13.77 11.17
N HIS A 34 -10.27 -12.59 10.55
CA HIS A 34 -10.29 -12.44 9.09
C HIS A 34 -9.19 -11.54 8.54
N ALA A 35 -8.25 -11.09 9.38
CA ALA A 35 -7.13 -10.29 8.91
C ALA A 35 -5.78 -10.93 9.21
N SER A 36 -4.97 -11.04 8.17
CA SER A 36 -3.64 -11.63 8.23
C SER A 36 -2.72 -11.06 7.17
N ILE A 37 -1.44 -10.99 7.49
CA ILE A 37 -0.38 -10.73 6.52
C ILE A 37 0.75 -11.73 6.74
N VAL A 38 1.20 -12.34 5.66
CA VAL A 38 2.32 -13.28 5.60
C VAL A 38 3.37 -12.66 4.71
N VAL A 39 4.54 -12.40 5.27
CA VAL A 39 5.68 -11.83 4.56
C VAL A 39 6.79 -12.87 4.50
N ALA A 40 7.25 -13.20 3.29
CA ALA A 40 8.37 -14.11 3.08
C ALA A 40 9.66 -13.32 2.87
N LEU A 41 10.73 -13.74 3.54
CA LEU A 41 12.10 -13.33 3.22
C LEU A 41 12.69 -14.34 2.25
N LEU A 42 12.92 -13.91 1.02
CA LEU A 42 13.46 -14.72 -0.06
C LEU A 42 14.94 -14.40 -0.28
N LYS A 43 15.72 -15.40 -0.65
CA LYS A 43 17.10 -15.25 -1.12
C LYS A 43 17.24 -15.84 -2.51
N SER A 44 17.82 -15.06 -3.42
CA SER A 44 18.28 -15.52 -4.73
C SER A 44 19.63 -14.91 -5.03
N VAL A 45 20.65 -15.73 -5.34
CA VAL A 45 22.02 -15.36 -5.77
C VAL A 45 22.47 -13.92 -5.43
N GLY A 46 22.69 -13.64 -4.14
CA GLY A 46 23.20 -12.34 -3.66
C GLY A 46 22.14 -11.29 -3.32
N PHE A 47 20.87 -11.53 -3.62
CA PHE A 47 19.75 -10.64 -3.34
C PHE A 47 18.85 -11.18 -2.23
N LEU A 48 18.39 -10.27 -1.37
CA LEU A 48 17.33 -10.50 -0.40
C LEU A 48 16.09 -9.71 -0.82
N GLU A 49 14.93 -10.35 -0.71
CA GLU A 49 13.64 -9.74 -1.03
C GLU A 49 12.65 -10.04 0.09
N LEU A 50 11.85 -9.04 0.46
CA LEU A 50 10.69 -9.22 1.33
C LEU A 50 9.45 -9.11 0.47
N ARG A 51 8.65 -10.16 0.46
CA ARG A 51 7.48 -10.28 -0.39
C ARG A 51 6.24 -10.53 0.45
N ILE A 52 5.13 -9.87 0.11
CA ILE A 52 3.83 -10.25 0.66
C ILE A 52 3.40 -11.54 -0.03
N ASP A 53 3.37 -12.65 0.71
CA ASP A 53 2.97 -13.96 0.17
C ASP A 53 1.45 -14.16 0.31
N GLU A 54 0.87 -13.65 1.40
CA GLU A 54 -0.58 -13.61 1.61
C GLU A 54 -0.96 -12.33 2.36
N MET A 55 -2.04 -11.68 1.95
CA MET A 55 -2.67 -10.61 2.72
C MET A 55 -4.19 -10.72 2.62
N LYS A 56 -4.84 -10.72 3.78
CA LYS A 56 -6.29 -10.64 3.93
C LYS A 56 -6.59 -9.49 4.89
N PRO A 57 -7.42 -8.51 4.52
CA PRO A 57 -7.95 -8.23 3.17
C PRO A 57 -6.84 -7.97 2.13
N GLY A 58 -7.13 -8.14 0.85
CA GLY A 58 -6.15 -8.02 -0.24
C GLY A 58 -5.49 -6.64 -0.33
N VAL A 59 -4.33 -6.56 -1.00
CA VAL A 59 -3.58 -5.30 -1.17
C VAL A 59 -4.39 -4.25 -1.92
N LEU A 60 -5.17 -4.68 -2.93
CA LEU A 60 -5.98 -3.82 -3.78
C LEU A 60 -7.48 -3.82 -3.40
N GLU A 61 -7.83 -4.45 -2.27
CA GLU A 61 -9.21 -4.50 -1.78
C GLU A 61 -9.57 -3.19 -1.08
N ILE A 62 -10.57 -2.47 -1.62
CA ILE A 62 -10.92 -1.10 -1.22
C ILE A 62 -12.33 -0.93 -0.61
N GLY A 63 -13.17 -1.98 -0.65
CA GLY A 63 -14.54 -1.99 -0.11
C GLY A 63 -15.57 -1.31 -1.00
N GLU A 64 -16.82 -1.76 -0.94
CA GLU A 64 -17.92 -1.30 -1.79
C GLU A 64 -18.62 -0.02 -1.30
N GLY A 65 -18.34 0.42 -0.07
CA GLY A 65 -18.92 1.63 0.51
C GLY A 65 -18.16 2.15 1.73
N ALA A 66 -18.55 3.33 2.25
CA ALA A 66 -17.77 4.04 3.26
C ALA A 66 -17.54 3.21 4.54
N ARG A 67 -18.57 2.47 4.99
CA ARG A 67 -18.47 1.60 6.17
C ARG A 67 -17.46 0.48 5.99
N GLU A 68 -17.48 -0.18 4.83
CA GLU A 68 -16.58 -1.30 4.55
C GLU A 68 -15.15 -0.81 4.40
N THR A 69 -14.93 0.27 3.65
CA THR A 69 -13.60 0.88 3.49
C THR A 69 -13.03 1.37 4.81
N ALA A 70 -13.86 1.94 5.70
CA ALA A 70 -13.42 2.34 7.04
C ALA A 70 -12.97 1.12 7.88
N ASN A 71 -13.66 -0.01 7.77
CA ASN A 71 -13.26 -1.25 8.41
C ASN A 71 -11.94 -1.79 7.84
N LEU A 72 -11.79 -1.81 6.50
CA LEU A 72 -10.55 -2.20 5.83
C LEU A 72 -9.36 -1.33 6.26
N LEU A 73 -9.58 -0.02 6.42
CA LEU A 73 -8.56 0.92 6.90
C LEU A 73 -8.18 0.65 8.35
N SER A 74 -9.16 0.42 9.23
CA SER A 74 -8.87 0.10 10.63
C SER A 74 -8.10 -1.22 10.78
N ILE A 75 -8.47 -2.23 9.99
CA ILE A 75 -7.77 -3.52 9.94
C ILE A 75 -6.34 -3.33 9.45
N HIS A 76 -6.16 -2.52 8.40
CA HIS A 76 -4.85 -2.22 7.85
C HIS A 76 -3.91 -1.56 8.87
N ASP A 77 -4.41 -0.55 9.57
CA ASP A 77 -3.64 0.16 10.60
C ASP A 77 -3.26 -0.77 11.77
N ASP A 78 -4.14 -1.71 12.16
CA ASP A 78 -3.82 -2.71 13.19
C ASP A 78 -2.77 -3.72 12.70
N LEU A 79 -2.91 -4.23 11.46
CA LEU A 79 -1.92 -5.11 10.84
C LEU A 79 -0.55 -4.44 10.77
N LEU A 80 -0.46 -3.15 10.41
CA LEU A 80 0.80 -2.42 10.35
C LEU A 80 1.48 -2.31 11.72
N LYS A 81 0.72 -1.97 12.76
CA LYS A 81 1.23 -1.90 14.14
C LYS A 81 1.80 -3.25 14.58
N ARG A 82 1.06 -4.33 14.31
CA ARG A 82 1.50 -5.69 14.67
C ARG A 82 2.68 -6.16 13.82
N LEU A 83 2.73 -5.82 12.53
CA LEU A 83 3.84 -6.14 11.64
C LEU A 83 5.12 -5.44 12.07
N ALA A 84 5.05 -4.16 12.48
CA ALA A 84 6.21 -3.46 13.02
C ALA A 84 6.77 -4.16 14.27
N VAL A 85 5.90 -4.61 15.18
CA VAL A 85 6.30 -5.39 16.36
C VAL A 85 6.87 -6.75 15.95
N GLY A 86 6.20 -7.46 15.03
CA GLY A 86 6.62 -8.76 14.53
C GLY A 86 7.98 -8.72 13.83
N PHE A 87 8.23 -7.70 13.01
CA PHE A 87 9.50 -7.48 12.34
C PHE A 87 10.62 -7.17 13.34
N ARG A 88 10.33 -6.37 14.37
CA ARG A 88 11.28 -6.11 15.47
C ARG A 88 11.66 -7.38 16.23
N ILE A 89 10.68 -8.24 16.52
CA ILE A 89 10.91 -9.55 17.14
C ILE A 89 11.70 -10.45 16.19
N PHE A 90 11.34 -10.50 14.91
CA PHE A 90 12.01 -11.30 13.89
C PHE A 90 13.49 -10.95 13.79
N LEU A 91 13.81 -9.65 13.72
CA LEU A 91 15.17 -9.15 13.79
C LEU A 91 15.83 -9.62 15.10
N GLY A 92 15.24 -9.31 16.26
CA GLY A 92 15.83 -9.69 17.56
C GLY A 92 15.95 -11.19 17.85
N SER A 93 15.36 -12.06 17.01
CA SER A 93 15.29 -13.50 17.23
C SER A 93 16.59 -14.24 16.87
N ARG A 94 16.92 -15.27 17.65
CA ARG A 94 18.09 -16.15 17.38
C ARG A 94 18.01 -16.92 16.05
N GLN A 95 16.87 -16.91 15.35
CA GLN A 95 16.74 -17.53 14.03
C GLN A 95 17.63 -16.86 12.97
N LEU A 96 17.89 -15.55 13.08
CA LEU A 96 18.94 -14.91 12.27
C LEU A 96 20.36 -15.36 12.66
N LYS A 97 20.56 -15.89 13.88
CA LYS A 97 21.85 -16.45 14.35
C LYS A 97 22.10 -17.90 13.92
N VAL A 98 21.14 -18.56 13.25
CA VAL A 98 21.29 -19.94 12.72
C VAL A 98 21.93 -19.95 11.33
N PHE A 99 21.88 -18.83 10.60
CA PHE A 99 23.01 -18.47 9.74
C PHE A 99 24.22 -18.43 10.67
N ARG A 100 25.30 -19.22 10.46
CA ARG A 100 26.49 -19.23 11.34
C ARG A 100 27.14 -17.82 11.40
N PHE A 101 26.53 -16.91 12.14
CA PHE A 101 27.02 -15.60 12.51
C PHE A 101 27.88 -15.82 13.73
N SER A 102 29.20 -15.71 13.56
CA SER A 102 30.10 -15.79 14.70
C SER A 102 30.09 -14.52 15.56
N GLN A 103 29.34 -13.48 15.18
CA GLN A 103 29.12 -12.27 15.98
C GLN A 103 27.68 -11.74 15.80
N PRO A 104 27.08 -11.15 16.85
CA PRO A 104 25.78 -10.49 16.74
C PRO A 104 25.90 -9.23 15.89
N VAL A 105 25.18 -9.17 14.77
CA VAL A 105 24.88 -7.89 14.10
C VAL A 105 24.19 -7.02 15.14
N ASP A 106 24.67 -5.78 15.35
CA ASP A 106 24.06 -4.86 16.31
C ASP A 106 22.73 -4.32 15.78
N LEU A 107 21.72 -5.17 15.88
CA LEU A 107 20.34 -4.88 15.52
C LEU A 107 19.74 -3.72 16.32
N SER A 108 20.35 -3.32 17.43
CA SER A 108 19.90 -2.19 18.26
C SER A 108 19.93 -0.89 17.46
N THR A 109 21.04 -0.64 16.75
CA THR A 109 21.25 0.54 15.89
C THR A 109 20.36 0.50 14.66
N PHE A 110 20.19 -0.69 14.08
CA PHE A 110 19.30 -0.92 12.94
C PHE A 110 17.82 -0.64 13.29
N LEU A 111 17.37 -1.10 14.46
CA LEU A 111 16.03 -0.88 14.97
C LEU A 111 15.80 0.59 15.36
N ALA A 112 16.79 1.25 15.96
CA ALA A 112 16.71 2.66 16.34
C ALA A 112 16.60 3.60 15.13
N PHE A 113 17.29 3.30 14.03
CA PHE A 113 17.24 4.09 12.80
C PHE A 113 15.95 3.88 11.99
N THR A 114 15.40 2.66 12.02
CA THR A 114 14.21 2.28 11.22
C THR A 114 12.90 2.57 11.96
N PHE A 115 12.91 2.54 13.29
CA PHE A 115 11.77 2.85 14.16
C PHE A 115 12.26 3.63 15.40
N PRO A 116 12.46 4.95 15.32
CA PRO A 116 12.81 5.74 16.49
C PRO A 116 11.67 5.65 17.52
N PRO A 117 11.95 5.34 18.79
CA PRO A 117 10.94 5.40 19.84
C PRO A 117 10.52 6.86 20.06
N ALA A 118 9.22 7.09 20.23
CA ALA A 118 8.72 8.37 20.70
C ALA A 118 9.25 8.60 22.14
N GLY A 119 10.23 9.49 22.31
CA GLY A 119 10.82 9.86 23.61
C GLY A 119 12.30 10.20 23.49
N PHE A 120 12.59 11.50 23.43
CA PHE A 120 13.85 12.15 23.05
C PHE A 120 14.94 12.10 24.15
N GLN A 121 16.20 11.97 23.71
CA GLN A 121 17.50 12.34 24.32
C GLN A 121 18.18 11.42 25.36
N ASP A 122 17.60 11.04 26.50
CA ASP A 122 18.40 10.38 27.57
C ASP A 122 18.90 8.95 27.24
N LYS A 123 18.35 8.31 26.21
CA LYS A 123 18.75 6.95 25.78
C LYS A 123 19.72 6.92 24.61
N GLU A 124 19.95 8.07 23.98
CA GLU A 124 20.83 8.20 22.81
C GLU A 124 22.31 8.14 23.23
N ASP A 125 22.65 8.72 24.38
CA ASP A 125 24.00 8.65 24.96
C ASP A 125 24.37 7.23 25.43
N GLN A 126 23.39 6.47 25.92
CA GLN A 126 23.58 5.07 26.33
C GLN A 126 23.78 4.14 25.13
N VAL A 127 23.06 4.38 24.03
CA VAL A 127 23.22 3.65 22.76
C VAL A 127 24.55 4.02 22.11
N THR A 128 24.95 5.29 22.15
CA THR A 128 26.25 5.75 21.65
C THR A 128 27.41 5.11 22.41
N ALA A 129 27.32 5.00 23.75
CA ALA A 129 28.33 4.34 24.57
C ALA A 129 28.41 2.81 24.33
N LEU A 130 27.28 2.16 24.02
CA LEU A 130 27.23 0.73 23.66
C LEU A 130 27.83 0.48 22.28
N LEU A 131 27.60 1.38 21.32
CA LEU A 131 28.19 1.34 19.99
C LEU A 131 29.72 1.44 20.05
N THR A 132 30.26 2.40 20.82
CA THR A 132 31.71 2.55 21.01
C THR A 132 32.35 1.33 21.69
N ARG A 133 31.63 0.66 22.59
CA ARG A 133 32.14 -0.57 23.24
C ARG A 133 32.13 -1.77 22.30
N THR A 134 31.20 -1.81 21.35
CA THR A 134 31.02 -2.91 20.39
C THR A 134 32.00 -2.77 19.21
N GLU A 135 32.33 -1.55 18.78
CA GLU A 135 33.42 -1.29 17.83
C GLU A 135 34.77 -1.84 18.34
N ASN A 136 35.03 -1.71 19.64
CA ASN A 136 36.24 -2.23 20.28
C ASN A 136 36.27 -3.78 20.43
N LEU A 137 35.15 -4.47 20.19
CA LEU A 137 35.01 -5.94 20.21
C LEU A 137 34.94 -6.56 18.81
N SER A 138 34.86 -5.74 17.75
CA SER A 138 34.80 -6.17 16.35
C SER A 138 36.18 -6.35 15.70
N SER A 139 37.27 -6.20 16.47
CA SER A 139 38.65 -6.18 15.95
C SER A 139 39.26 -7.57 15.69
N GLU A 140 38.56 -8.65 15.97
CA GLU A 140 39.03 -10.03 15.70
C GLU A 140 38.03 -10.82 14.83
N LYS A 141 37.93 -10.48 13.54
CA LYS A 141 37.64 -11.44 12.43
C LYS A 141 37.82 -10.79 11.05
N GLU A 142 38.14 -11.61 10.05
CA GLU A 142 38.59 -11.20 8.72
C GLU A 142 37.65 -10.18 8.06
N ALA A 143 38.22 -9.08 7.55
CA ALA A 143 37.52 -7.97 6.89
C ALA A 143 36.50 -8.41 5.81
N ARG A 144 36.66 -9.60 5.22
CA ARG A 144 35.75 -10.16 4.21
C ARG A 144 34.39 -10.57 4.78
N GLU A 145 34.35 -11.11 6.00
CA GLU A 145 33.06 -11.48 6.63
C GLU A 145 32.27 -10.23 7.01
N ALA A 146 32.94 -9.18 7.50
CA ALA A 146 32.31 -7.90 7.84
C ALA A 146 31.63 -7.23 6.63
N ILE A 147 32.28 -7.26 5.46
CA ILE A 147 31.73 -6.71 4.20
C ILE A 147 30.43 -7.43 3.81
N VAL A 148 30.41 -8.75 3.85
CA VAL A 148 29.21 -9.55 3.49
C VAL A 148 28.02 -9.23 4.41
N TYR A 149 28.28 -8.99 5.70
CA TYR A 149 27.22 -8.66 6.63
C TYR A 149 26.65 -7.25 6.45
N GLU A 150 27.52 -6.28 6.14
CA GLU A 150 27.09 -4.92 5.82
C GLU A 150 26.22 -4.89 4.56
N ASP A 151 26.63 -5.62 3.51
CA ASP A 151 25.85 -5.77 2.28
C ASP A 151 24.49 -6.41 2.55
N MET A 152 24.43 -7.49 3.35
CA MET A 152 23.18 -8.15 3.72
C MET A 152 22.25 -7.26 4.55
N ALA A 153 22.80 -6.50 5.50
CA ALA A 153 22.03 -5.56 6.32
C ALA A 153 21.43 -4.44 5.44
N THR A 154 22.22 -3.97 4.47
CA THR A 154 21.76 -3.00 3.47
C THR A 154 20.63 -3.60 2.63
N CYS A 155 20.81 -4.78 2.03
CA CYS A 155 19.76 -5.43 1.24
C CYS A 155 18.46 -5.65 2.03
N LEU A 156 18.56 -6.07 3.30
CA LEU A 156 17.38 -6.26 4.15
C LEU A 156 16.65 -4.93 4.44
N LYS A 157 17.41 -3.84 4.64
CA LYS A 157 16.85 -2.49 4.82
C LYS A 157 16.09 -2.03 3.58
N GLU A 158 16.64 -2.28 2.39
CA GLU A 158 16.01 -1.90 1.14
C GLU A 158 14.74 -2.72 0.87
N ALA A 159 14.79 -4.03 1.12
CA ALA A 159 13.64 -4.92 1.05
C ALA A 159 12.52 -4.47 2.00
N TRP A 160 12.86 -4.12 3.25
CA TRP A 160 11.89 -3.62 4.23
C TRP A 160 11.28 -2.28 3.80
N ARG A 161 12.11 -1.36 3.27
CA ARG A 161 11.66 -0.08 2.73
C ARG A 161 10.70 -0.28 1.55
N GLY A 162 10.94 -1.26 0.69
CA GLY A 162 10.05 -1.63 -0.41
C GLY A 162 8.68 -2.12 0.09
N LEU A 163 8.67 -3.08 1.01
CA LEU A 163 7.46 -3.58 1.65
C LEU A 163 6.68 -2.47 2.38
N GLN A 164 7.38 -1.63 3.14
CA GLN A 164 6.77 -0.51 3.85
C GLN A 164 6.14 0.49 2.87
N LYS A 165 6.77 0.75 1.72
CA LYS A 165 6.20 1.60 0.67
C LYS A 165 4.89 1.02 0.14
N GLN A 166 4.82 -0.28 -0.17
CA GLN A 166 3.58 -0.94 -0.60
C GLN A 166 2.46 -0.77 0.44
N LEU A 167 2.77 -1.01 1.71
CA LEU A 167 1.79 -0.94 2.79
C LEU A 167 1.31 0.51 3.05
N VAL A 168 2.22 1.48 3.01
CA VAL A 168 1.88 2.90 3.14
C VAL A 168 0.99 3.37 1.99
N LEU A 169 1.29 2.96 0.75
CA LEU A 169 0.47 3.27 -0.42
C LEU A 169 -0.94 2.66 -0.29
N ARG A 170 -1.06 1.44 0.23
CA ARG A 170 -2.37 0.85 0.54
C ARG A 170 -3.15 1.67 1.58
N GLY A 171 -2.47 2.19 2.60
CA GLY A 171 -3.10 3.06 3.61
C GLY A 171 -3.62 4.37 3.02
N TYR A 172 -2.87 5.00 2.11
CA TYR A 172 -3.33 6.17 1.36
C TYR A 172 -4.54 5.85 0.48
N LEU A 173 -4.49 4.74 -0.26
CA LEU A 173 -5.57 4.29 -1.13
C LEU A 173 -6.89 4.13 -0.35
N LEU A 174 -6.84 3.47 0.81
CA LEU A 174 -8.02 3.25 1.65
C LEU A 174 -8.59 4.55 2.24
N ARG A 175 -7.71 5.49 2.64
CA ARG A 175 -8.15 6.80 3.15
C ARG A 175 -8.85 7.61 2.07
N GLU A 176 -8.28 7.65 0.88
CA GLU A 176 -8.86 8.40 -0.23
C GLU A 176 -10.16 7.73 -0.72
N THR A 177 -10.20 6.40 -0.78
CA THR A 177 -11.44 5.66 -1.11
C THR A 177 -12.54 5.90 -0.08
N LEU A 178 -12.20 6.03 1.20
CA LEU A 178 -13.18 6.37 2.23
C LEU A 178 -13.74 7.77 2.03
N THR A 179 -12.90 8.74 1.65
CA THR A 179 -13.35 10.09 1.29
C THR A 179 -14.27 10.04 0.08
N PHE A 180 -13.89 9.31 -0.97
CA PHE A 180 -14.71 9.11 -2.17
C PHE A 180 -16.10 8.56 -1.83
N HIS A 181 -16.19 7.46 -1.08
CA HIS A 181 -17.49 6.87 -0.72
C HIS A 181 -18.36 7.80 0.12
N ARG A 182 -17.76 8.63 0.98
CA ARG A 182 -18.52 9.65 1.73
C ARG A 182 -19.07 10.75 0.83
N LEU A 183 -18.34 11.12 -0.22
CA LEU A 183 -18.81 12.07 -1.24
C LEU A 183 -19.95 11.46 -2.06
N VAL A 184 -19.85 10.18 -2.44
CA VAL A 184 -20.94 9.45 -3.11
C VAL A 184 -22.19 9.38 -2.23
N GLU A 185 -22.06 8.99 -0.96
CA GLU A 185 -23.20 8.99 -0.02
C GLU A 185 -23.77 10.40 0.19
N HIS A 186 -22.94 11.45 0.10
CA HIS A 186 -23.42 12.82 0.17
C HIS A 186 -24.17 13.24 -1.10
N HIS A 187 -23.62 12.91 -2.27
CA HIS A 187 -24.25 13.13 -3.55
C HIS A 187 -25.65 12.52 -3.60
N GLU A 188 -25.82 11.26 -3.19
CA GLU A 188 -27.13 10.60 -3.11
C GLU A 188 -28.13 11.38 -2.25
N ARG A 189 -27.70 11.87 -1.08
CA ARG A 189 -28.57 12.70 -0.21
C ARG A 189 -28.98 14.02 -0.89
N VAL A 190 -28.04 14.69 -1.55
CA VAL A 190 -28.30 15.97 -2.21
C VAL A 190 -29.17 15.78 -3.45
N VAL A 191 -29.04 14.68 -4.20
CA VAL A 191 -29.95 14.30 -5.29
C VAL A 191 -31.39 14.15 -4.77
N ASP A 192 -31.58 13.47 -3.64
CA ASP A 192 -32.89 13.31 -3.00
C ASP A 192 -33.50 14.65 -2.57
N GLU A 193 -32.69 15.54 -1.98
CA GLU A 193 -33.11 16.88 -1.56
C GLU A 193 -33.48 17.76 -2.77
N THR A 194 -32.66 17.73 -3.82
CA THR A 194 -32.89 18.47 -5.07
C THR A 194 -34.18 18.00 -5.75
N THR A 195 -34.39 16.68 -5.81
CA THR A 195 -35.60 16.09 -6.39
C THR A 195 -36.85 16.52 -5.62
N LYS A 196 -36.81 16.52 -4.29
CA LYS A 196 -37.94 16.97 -3.45
C LYS A 196 -38.20 18.47 -3.63
N ALA A 197 -37.14 19.29 -3.64
CA ALA A 197 -37.26 20.73 -3.86
C ALA A 197 -37.94 21.03 -5.21
N LEU A 198 -37.51 20.35 -6.28
CA LEU A 198 -38.09 20.50 -7.60
C LEU A 198 -39.57 20.04 -7.65
N GLN A 199 -39.91 18.92 -7.03
CA GLN A 199 -41.29 18.42 -6.95
C GLN A 199 -42.23 19.39 -6.22
N ILE A 200 -41.76 20.06 -5.16
CA ILE A 200 -42.55 21.07 -4.44
C ILE A 200 -42.81 22.27 -5.36
N SER A 201 -41.79 22.78 -6.04
CA SER A 201 -41.92 23.90 -6.98
C SER A 201 -42.86 23.58 -8.15
N MET A 202 -42.87 22.34 -8.65
CA MET A 202 -43.79 21.93 -9.73
C MET A 202 -45.25 21.79 -9.28
N ARG A 203 -45.52 21.43 -8.01
CA ARG A 203 -46.89 21.22 -7.51
C ARG A 203 -47.65 22.52 -7.25
N THR A 204 -46.95 23.64 -7.09
CA THR A 204 -47.56 24.96 -6.84
C THR A 204 -48.20 25.60 -8.09
N GLU A 205 -48.20 24.94 -9.25
CA GLU A 205 -48.37 25.64 -10.55
C GLU A 205 -49.55 25.24 -11.44
N ASN A 206 -50.56 24.49 -10.95
CA ASN A 206 -51.73 24.16 -11.76
C ASN A 206 -52.68 25.38 -11.96
N GLY A 207 -52.29 26.35 -12.80
CA GLY A 207 -53.13 27.47 -13.22
C GLY A 207 -52.53 28.44 -14.26
N HIS A 208 -53.04 28.34 -15.51
CA HIS A 208 -53.18 29.38 -16.56
C HIS A 208 -52.09 29.57 -17.67
N ASP A 209 -52.61 29.76 -18.90
CA ASP A 209 -52.12 30.30 -20.17
C ASP A 209 -50.69 30.01 -20.72
N ALA A 210 -50.65 29.37 -21.91
CA ALA A 210 -49.47 28.84 -22.59
C ALA A 210 -48.36 29.85 -22.98
N ALA A 211 -48.70 31.13 -23.22
CA ALA A 211 -47.71 32.16 -23.58
C ALA A 211 -47.01 32.76 -22.33
N SER A 212 -47.75 32.89 -21.23
CA SER A 212 -47.21 33.26 -19.92
C SER A 212 -46.40 32.09 -19.32
N ALA A 213 -46.73 30.85 -19.69
CA ALA A 213 -46.00 29.66 -19.30
C ALA A 213 -44.54 29.67 -19.79
N SER A 214 -44.24 29.99 -21.06
CA SER A 214 -42.87 29.92 -21.59
C SER A 214 -41.88 30.88 -20.88
N LYS A 215 -42.23 32.16 -20.72
CA LYS A 215 -41.37 33.12 -20.00
C LYS A 215 -41.22 32.76 -18.52
N LYS A 216 -42.26 32.17 -17.92
CA LYS A 216 -42.27 31.75 -16.51
C LYS A 216 -41.44 30.47 -16.32
N THR A 217 -41.48 29.53 -17.26
CA THR A 217 -40.63 28.34 -17.30
C THR A 217 -39.14 28.72 -17.34
N ASP A 218 -38.75 29.70 -18.16
CA ASP A 218 -37.36 30.18 -18.21
C ASP A 218 -36.93 30.81 -16.87
N GLN A 219 -37.83 31.54 -16.21
CA GLN A 219 -37.59 32.13 -14.90
C GLN A 219 -37.42 31.07 -13.79
N LEU A 220 -38.29 30.06 -13.79
CA LEU A 220 -38.24 28.93 -12.85
C LEU A 220 -37.01 28.06 -13.06
N MET A 221 -36.59 27.86 -14.32
CA MET A 221 -35.38 27.11 -14.63
C MET A 221 -34.13 27.84 -14.09
N ASN A 222 -34.06 29.17 -14.27
CA ASN A 222 -32.97 29.97 -13.71
C ASN A 222 -32.99 30.01 -12.18
N GLU A 223 -34.17 30.05 -11.56
CA GLU A 223 -34.33 30.00 -10.11
C GLU A 223 -33.93 28.61 -9.57
N ALA A 224 -34.41 27.53 -10.18
CA ALA A 224 -34.08 26.16 -9.81
C ALA A 224 -32.57 25.88 -9.90
N VAL A 225 -31.90 26.33 -10.97
CA VAL A 225 -30.44 26.20 -11.12
C VAL A 225 -29.67 26.98 -10.04
N SER A 226 -30.23 28.09 -9.57
CA SER A 226 -29.62 28.92 -8.51
C SER A 226 -29.96 28.45 -7.09
N THR A 227 -30.78 27.40 -6.94
CA THR A 227 -31.11 26.87 -5.61
C THR A 227 -29.88 26.23 -4.97
N LYS A 228 -29.70 26.49 -3.67
CA LYS A 228 -28.64 25.88 -2.85
C LYS A 228 -28.45 24.37 -3.08
N PRO A 229 -29.48 23.50 -3.03
CA PRO A 229 -29.29 22.06 -3.26
C PRO A 229 -28.74 21.73 -4.66
N THR A 230 -29.09 22.51 -5.68
CA THR A 230 -28.58 22.29 -7.04
C THR A 230 -27.10 22.67 -7.16
N LEU A 231 -26.67 23.74 -6.48
CA LEU A 231 -25.25 24.11 -6.43
C LEU A 231 -24.44 23.09 -5.62
N ASP A 232 -24.92 22.70 -4.43
CA ASP A 232 -24.29 21.67 -3.59
C ASP A 232 -24.17 20.33 -4.35
N LEU A 233 -25.14 20.01 -5.22
CA LEU A 233 -25.10 18.82 -6.08
C LEU A 233 -23.93 18.90 -7.07
N ILE A 234 -23.78 20.02 -7.77
CA ILE A 234 -22.70 20.22 -8.76
C ILE A 234 -21.34 20.12 -8.07
N ASP A 235 -21.17 20.82 -6.95
CA ASP A 235 -19.91 20.85 -6.20
C ASP A 235 -19.53 19.46 -5.67
N THR A 236 -20.48 18.76 -5.03
CA THR A 236 -20.24 17.41 -4.50
C THR A 236 -19.93 16.42 -5.62
N THR A 237 -20.59 16.54 -6.78
CA THR A 237 -20.32 15.69 -7.94
C THR A 237 -18.92 15.95 -8.48
N ALA A 238 -18.52 17.21 -8.66
CA ALA A 238 -17.19 17.56 -9.13
C ALA A 238 -16.10 17.03 -8.20
N GLU A 239 -16.27 17.20 -6.88
CA GLU A 239 -15.32 16.69 -5.88
C GLU A 239 -15.27 15.14 -5.89
N ALA A 240 -16.42 14.46 -5.97
CA ALA A 240 -16.47 13.00 -6.06
C ALA A 240 -15.73 12.49 -7.30
N MET A 241 -15.85 13.19 -8.44
CA MET A 241 -15.16 12.83 -9.69
C MET A 241 -13.65 13.02 -9.59
N ASP A 242 -13.19 14.12 -9.00
CA ASP A 242 -11.77 14.41 -8.80
C ASP A 242 -11.13 13.38 -7.85
N VAL A 243 -11.78 13.11 -6.71
CA VAL A 243 -11.29 12.11 -5.75
C VAL A 243 -11.36 10.70 -6.35
N GLY A 244 -12.42 10.33 -7.07
CA GLY A 244 -12.54 9.04 -7.74
C GLY A 244 -11.42 8.80 -8.77
N SER A 245 -11.08 9.82 -9.55
CA SER A 245 -9.93 9.80 -10.47
C SER A 245 -8.60 9.59 -9.74
N SER A 246 -8.41 10.27 -8.61
CA SER A 246 -7.23 10.09 -7.75
C SER A 246 -7.12 8.66 -7.21
N VAL A 247 -8.23 8.08 -6.73
CA VAL A 247 -8.28 6.68 -6.25
C VAL A 247 -7.86 5.72 -7.35
N ILE A 248 -8.35 5.90 -8.58
CA ILE A 248 -7.95 5.07 -9.74
C ILE A 248 -6.45 5.22 -10.03
N ALA A 249 -5.90 6.42 -9.94
CA ALA A 249 -4.47 6.64 -10.10
C ALA A 249 -3.65 5.91 -9.01
N GLN A 250 -4.11 5.92 -7.76
CA GLN A 250 -3.47 5.19 -6.66
C GLN A 250 -3.55 3.67 -6.86
N ILE A 251 -4.67 3.14 -7.34
CA ILE A 251 -4.82 1.72 -7.71
C ILE A 251 -3.78 1.34 -8.76
N ARG A 252 -3.61 2.17 -9.80
CA ARG A 252 -2.63 1.95 -10.88
C ARG A 252 -1.17 2.11 -10.41
N ALA A 253 -0.92 2.90 -9.37
CA ALA A 253 0.41 3.01 -8.77
C ALA A 253 0.75 1.82 -7.86
N LEU A 254 -0.24 1.30 -7.12
CA LEU A 254 -0.06 0.18 -6.19
C LEU A 254 -0.09 -1.18 -6.89
N GLY A 255 -0.90 -1.35 -7.93
CA GLY A 255 -1.09 -2.61 -8.65
C GLY A 255 0.21 -3.26 -9.15
N PRO A 256 1.09 -2.53 -9.86
CA PRO A 256 2.34 -3.09 -10.38
C PRO A 256 3.32 -3.57 -9.31
N ILE A 257 3.26 -2.99 -8.12
CA ILE A 257 4.12 -3.36 -6.99
C ILE A 257 3.44 -4.32 -6.02
N ALA A 258 2.19 -4.75 -6.27
CA ALA A 258 1.52 -5.73 -5.44
C ALA A 258 2.01 -7.14 -5.80
N ASP A 259 2.48 -7.87 -4.79
CA ASP A 259 2.95 -9.25 -4.92
C ASP A 259 1.77 -10.23 -4.94
N ASN A 260 0.92 -10.11 -5.98
CA ASN A 260 -0.28 -10.91 -6.13
C ASN A 260 -0.40 -11.45 -7.57
N PRO A 261 -0.54 -12.77 -7.78
CA PRO A 261 -0.78 -13.33 -9.12
C PRO A 261 -2.07 -12.82 -9.76
N GLU A 262 -3.08 -12.47 -8.96
CA GLU A 262 -4.37 -11.93 -9.43
C GLU A 262 -4.37 -10.39 -9.54
N ARG A 263 -3.20 -9.73 -9.47
CA ARG A 263 -3.12 -8.25 -9.41
C ARG A 263 -3.84 -7.56 -10.55
N ASP A 264 -3.78 -8.09 -11.77
CA ASP A 264 -4.38 -7.44 -12.94
C ASP A 264 -5.91 -7.48 -12.85
N GLN A 265 -6.45 -8.62 -12.41
CA GLN A 265 -7.89 -8.79 -12.20
C GLN A 265 -8.39 -7.95 -11.03
N GLN A 266 -7.66 -7.92 -9.91
CA GLN A 266 -8.04 -7.10 -8.75
C GLN A 266 -7.93 -5.61 -9.04
N MET A 267 -6.90 -5.19 -9.78
CA MET A 267 -6.74 -3.80 -10.22
C MET A 267 -7.94 -3.38 -11.09
N LEU A 268 -8.32 -4.22 -12.06
CA LEU A 268 -9.49 -3.97 -12.90
C LEU A 268 -10.77 -3.90 -12.07
N ALA A 269 -11.00 -4.88 -11.19
CA ALA A 269 -12.20 -4.93 -10.34
C ALA A 269 -12.32 -3.68 -9.46
N SER A 270 -11.23 -3.25 -8.82
CA SER A 270 -11.21 -2.05 -8.00
C SER A 270 -11.40 -0.77 -8.82
N CYS A 271 -10.81 -0.66 -10.02
CA CYS A 271 -11.08 0.47 -10.91
C CYS A 271 -12.56 0.56 -11.31
N VAL A 272 -13.12 -0.57 -11.78
CA VAL A 272 -14.52 -0.66 -12.19
C VAL A 272 -15.48 -0.35 -11.04
N LEU A 273 -15.14 -0.74 -9.81
CA LEU A 273 -15.93 -0.41 -8.64
C LEU A 273 -16.02 1.10 -8.40
N ILE A 274 -14.91 1.83 -8.55
CA ILE A 274 -14.90 3.29 -8.43
C ILE A 274 -15.65 3.94 -9.59
N GLU A 275 -15.36 3.53 -10.83
CA GLU A 275 -16.04 4.05 -12.03
C GLU A 275 -17.56 3.84 -11.96
N LYS A 276 -18.02 2.67 -11.48
CA LYS A 276 -19.45 2.39 -11.30
C LYS A 276 -20.13 3.37 -10.34
N ASN A 277 -19.44 3.78 -9.28
CA ASN A 277 -19.98 4.76 -8.33
C ASN A 277 -19.87 6.20 -8.84
N MET A 278 -18.92 6.50 -9.72
CA MET A 278 -18.81 7.80 -10.40
C MET A 278 -19.91 8.01 -11.48
N LEU A 279 -20.44 6.94 -12.05
CA LEU A 279 -21.47 6.97 -13.12
C LEU A 279 -22.91 6.84 -12.60
N ARG A 280 -23.10 6.80 -11.29
CA ARG A 280 -24.42 6.75 -10.64
C ARG A 280 -24.92 8.15 -10.35
#